data_AF-A0A9X2HP62-F1
#
_entry.id   AF-A0A9X2HP62-F1
#
_cell.length_a   1.000
_cell.length_b   1.000
_cell.length_c   1.000
_cell.angle_alpha   90.00
_cell.angle_beta   90.00
_cell.angle_gamma   90.00
#
_symmetry.space_group_name_H-M   'P 1'
#
loop_
_entity.id
_entity.type
_entity.pdbx_description
1 polymer ?
#
loop_
_entity_poly.entity_id
_entity_poly.type
_entity_poly.pdbx_seq_one_letter_code
_entity_poly.pdbx_strand_id
1 'polypeptide(L)'
;MVSLIERENLYIFIFDVNDKDENADDIHRFIENSKIISAWWNYFPGVYFIQVNANEEIITNYFYERFPRISCFLMRVDRESFKGRMPIHAWSWLLNKSGNEEEEFVKMMTEFQANKKRLK
;
A
#
# COMPACT_ATOMS: atom_id res chain seq x y z
N MET A 1 25.30 20.61 9.25
CA MET A 1 24.94 19.59 8.24
C MET A 1 23.67 18.93 8.76
N VAL A 2 22.51 19.37 8.27
CA VAL A 2 21.23 18.80 8.71
C VAL A 2 21.12 17.45 8.01
N SER A 3 21.23 16.37 8.76
CA SER A 3 20.77 15.06 8.31
C SER A 3 19.28 15.23 8.04
N LEU A 4 18.92 15.30 6.76
CA LEU A 4 17.56 15.00 6.33
C LEU A 4 17.34 13.57 6.80
N ILE A 5 16.62 13.41 7.90
CA ILE A 5 16.05 12.12 8.27
C ILE A 5 15.06 11.84 7.15
N GLU A 6 15.53 11.17 6.09
CA GLU A 6 14.66 10.67 5.04
C GLU A 6 13.67 9.75 5.75
N ARG A 7 12.39 10.13 5.71
CA ARG A 7 11.34 9.38 6.40
C ARG A 7 11.26 8.03 5.72
N GLU A 8 11.44 6.96 6.50
CA GLU A 8 11.24 5.60 6.02
C GLU A 8 9.81 5.45 5.50
N ASN A 9 9.69 5.13 4.21
CA ASN A 9 8.43 4.90 3.54
C ASN A 9 8.03 3.44 3.75
N LEU A 10 6.75 3.22 4.07
CA LEU A 10 6.18 1.88 4.13
C LEU A 10 5.46 1.59 2.82
N TYR A 11 5.75 0.46 2.22
CA TYR A 11 5.06 -0.03 1.02
C TYR A 11 4.42 -1.39 1.30
N ILE A 12 3.30 -1.64 0.62
CA ILE A 12 2.73 -2.97 0.45
C ILE A 12 3.11 -3.43 -0.95
N PHE A 13 3.85 -4.52 -1.01
CA PHE A 13 4.24 -5.20 -2.23
C PHE A 13 3.44 -6.50 -2.34
N ILE A 14 2.71 -6.65 -3.44
CA ILE A 14 1.85 -7.80 -3.73
C ILE A 14 2.33 -8.42 -5.04
N PHE A 15 2.46 -9.74 -5.09
CA PHE A 15 2.79 -10.47 -6.31
C PHE A 15 1.99 -11.78 -6.38
N ASP A 16 1.85 -12.33 -7.58
CA ASP A 16 1.25 -13.66 -7.77
C ASP A 16 2.24 -14.75 -7.37
N VAL A 17 1.90 -15.53 -6.33
CA VAL A 17 2.72 -16.66 -5.88
C VAL A 17 2.76 -17.81 -6.87
N ASN A 18 1.85 -17.84 -7.84
CA ASN A 18 1.77 -18.85 -8.89
C ASN A 18 2.32 -18.32 -10.24
N ASP A 19 3.00 -17.18 -10.23
CA ASP A 19 3.68 -16.66 -11.42
C ASP A 19 4.65 -17.74 -11.97
N LYS A 20 4.62 -17.95 -13.28
CA LYS A 20 5.43 -18.98 -13.95
C LYS A 20 6.81 -18.48 -14.31
N ASP A 21 6.96 -17.16 -14.45
CA ASP A 21 8.21 -16.52 -14.81
C ASP A 21 9.08 -16.23 -13.57
N GLU A 22 8.47 -16.04 -12.39
CA GLU A 22 9.18 -15.64 -11.17
C GLU A 22 8.88 -16.56 -9.97
N ASN A 23 9.92 -16.96 -9.24
CA ASN A 23 9.80 -17.86 -8.09
C ASN A 23 9.63 -17.06 -6.78
N ALA A 24 8.60 -17.39 -5.98
CA ALA A 24 8.34 -16.76 -4.69
C ALA A 24 9.52 -16.84 -3.70
N ASP A 25 10.29 -17.92 -3.71
CA ASP A 25 11.48 -18.07 -2.86
C ASP A 25 12.62 -17.14 -3.29
N ASP A 26 12.75 -16.86 -4.59
CA ASP A 26 13.74 -15.90 -5.10
C ASP A 26 13.36 -14.47 -4.71
N ILE A 27 12.08 -14.14 -4.77
CA ILE A 27 11.54 -12.85 -4.31
C ILE A 27 11.77 -12.68 -2.81
N HIS A 28 11.47 -13.72 -2.01
CA HIS A 28 11.72 -13.71 -0.57
C HIS A 28 13.21 -13.45 -0.25
N ARG A 29 14.11 -14.24 -0.86
CA ARG A 29 15.56 -14.06 -0.71
C ARG A 29 16.01 -12.67 -1.13
N PHE A 30 15.46 -12.12 -2.21
CA PHE A 30 15.79 -10.77 -2.64
C PHE A 30 15.40 -9.73 -1.59
N ILE A 31 14.21 -9.87 -0.98
CA ILE A 31 13.74 -8.96 0.07
C ILE A 31 14.64 -9.07 1.32
N GLU A 32 14.96 -10.28 1.76
CA GLU A 32 15.83 -10.51 2.93
C GLU A 32 17.24 -9.93 2.76
N ASN A 33 17.79 -10.01 1.55
CA ASN A 33 19.16 -9.59 1.25
C ASN A 33 19.25 -8.19 0.64
N SER A 34 18.13 -7.47 0.52
CA SER A 34 18.11 -6.14 -0.08
C SER A 34 18.75 -5.11 0.85
N LYS A 35 19.63 -4.27 0.28
CA LYS A 35 20.28 -3.17 1.02
C LYS A 35 19.39 -1.94 1.18
N ILE A 36 18.32 -1.82 0.38
CA ILE A 36 17.43 -0.66 0.43
C ILE A 36 16.21 -0.89 1.31
N ILE A 37 15.88 -2.15 1.60
CA ILE A 37 14.77 -2.55 2.49
C ILE A 37 15.32 -2.60 3.91
N SER A 38 14.94 -1.65 4.75
CA SER A 38 15.41 -1.56 6.15
C SER A 38 14.67 -2.53 7.08
N ALA A 39 13.41 -2.83 6.77
CA ALA A 39 12.60 -3.82 7.48
C ALA A 39 11.52 -4.41 6.58
N TRP A 40 11.07 -5.62 6.88
CA TRP A 40 9.99 -6.26 6.16
C TRP A 40 9.11 -7.14 7.06
N TRP A 41 7.88 -7.39 6.61
CA TRP A 41 6.95 -8.33 7.21
C TRP A 41 6.15 -9.04 6.11
N ASN A 42 6.15 -10.37 6.12
CA ASN A 42 5.30 -11.22 5.28
C ASN A 42 4.45 -12.16 6.14
N TYR A 43 3.14 -11.91 6.25
CA TYR A 43 2.20 -12.81 6.95
C TYR A 43 1.30 -13.58 5.99
N PHE A 44 1.02 -12.98 4.82
CA PHE A 44 0.23 -13.62 3.77
C PHE A 44 1.16 -13.99 2.61
N PRO A 45 1.04 -15.19 2.03
CA PRO A 45 1.75 -15.54 0.81
C PRO A 45 1.52 -14.48 -0.27
N GLY A 46 2.60 -14.03 -0.92
CA GLY A 46 2.51 -13.02 -1.97
C GLY A 46 2.36 -11.57 -1.50
N VAL A 47 2.34 -11.29 -0.18
CA VAL A 47 2.15 -9.92 0.34
C VAL A 47 3.22 -9.54 1.35
N TYR A 48 4.01 -8.52 1.02
CA TYR A 48 5.03 -7.96 1.89
C TYR A 48 4.68 -6.54 2.29
N PHE A 49 4.87 -6.22 3.56
CA PHE A 49 5.05 -4.85 4.03
C PHE A 49 6.56 -4.60 4.07
N ILE A 50 7.05 -3.65 3.28
CA ILE A 50 8.48 -3.31 3.21
C ILE A 50 8.69 -1.86 3.62
N GLN A 51 9.66 -1.62 4.50
CA GLN A 51 10.14 -0.29 4.85
C GLN A 51 11.37 0.00 4.00
N VAL A 52 11.34 1.13 3.30
CA VAL A 52 12.37 1.51 2.34
C VAL A 52 12.67 2.98 2.52
N ASN A 53 13.96 3.33 2.50
CA ASN A 53 14.39 4.71 2.45
C ASN A 53 14.54 5.19 0.99
N ALA A 54 13.45 5.10 0.23
CA ALA A 54 13.38 5.50 -1.17
C ALA A 54 11.93 5.86 -1.53
N ASN A 55 11.76 6.59 -2.64
CA ASN A 55 10.44 6.88 -3.21
C ASN A 55 9.95 5.71 -4.09
N GLU A 56 8.68 5.78 -4.50
CA GLU A 56 7.98 4.76 -5.30
C GLU A 56 8.67 4.44 -6.62
N GLU A 57 9.25 5.44 -7.29
CA GLU A 57 9.93 5.26 -8.58
C GLU A 57 11.19 4.41 -8.41
N ILE A 58 12.04 4.75 -7.43
CA ILE A 58 13.30 4.04 -7.16
C ILE A 58 13.02 2.59 -6.78
N ILE A 59 12.09 2.34 -5.86
CA ILE A 59 11.79 0.98 -5.41
C ILE A 59 11.16 0.16 -6.55
N THR A 60 10.29 0.76 -7.37
CA THR A 60 9.67 0.07 -8.52
C THR A 60 10.73 -0.36 -9.52
N ASN A 61 11.63 0.57 -9.89
CA ASN A 61 12.74 0.26 -10.80
C ASN A 61 13.65 -0.83 -10.21
N TYR A 62 13.94 -0.77 -8.91
CA TYR A 62 14.76 -1.77 -8.24
C TYR A 62 14.18 -3.19 -8.30
N PHE A 63 12.85 -3.34 -8.15
CA PHE A 63 12.19 -4.64 -8.32
C PHE A 63 12.19 -5.10 -9.79
N TYR A 64 11.86 -4.22 -10.74
CA TYR A 64 11.82 -4.58 -12.17
C TYR A 64 13.20 -4.83 -12.78
N GLU A 65 14.27 -4.23 -12.26
CA GLU A 65 15.64 -4.58 -12.65
C GLU A 65 15.98 -6.02 -12.28
N ARG A 66 15.48 -6.51 -11.14
CA ARG A 66 15.74 -7.88 -10.67
C ARG A 66 14.79 -8.91 -11.27
N PHE A 67 13.53 -8.55 -11.38
CA PHE A 67 12.40 -9.39 -11.78
C PHE A 67 11.60 -8.70 -12.90
N PRO A 68 12.14 -8.65 -14.13
CA PRO A 68 11.58 -7.83 -15.20
C PRO A 68 10.21 -8.29 -15.71
N ARG A 69 9.78 -9.51 -15.35
CA ARG A 69 8.50 -10.08 -15.78
C ARG A 69 7.49 -10.21 -14.66
N ILE A 70 7.85 -9.79 -13.44
CA ILE A 70 6.99 -9.99 -12.28
C ILE A 70 5.65 -9.29 -12.45
N SER A 71 4.57 -10.04 -12.24
CA SER A 71 3.23 -9.46 -12.08
C SER A 71 3.07 -9.01 -10.64
N CYS A 72 3.35 -7.72 -10.36
CA CYS A 72 3.28 -7.17 -9.02
C CYS A 72 2.49 -5.85 -8.92
N PHE A 73 2.08 -5.54 -7.69
CA PHE A 73 1.47 -4.28 -7.30
C PHE A 73 2.21 -3.71 -6.09
N LEU A 74 2.64 -2.45 -6.18
CA LEU A 74 3.32 -1.76 -5.10
C LEU A 74 2.53 -0.52 -4.69
N MET A 75 2.23 -0.40 -3.40
CA MET A 75 1.42 0.71 -2.85
C MET A 75 2.10 1.33 -1.64
N ARG A 76 2.31 2.65 -1.66
CA ARG A 76 2.80 3.40 -0.50
C ARG A 76 1.71 3.51 0.55
N VAL A 77 2.04 3.20 1.80
CA VAL A 77 1.17 3.37 2.96
C VAL A 77 1.41 4.74 3.56
N ASP A 78 0.41 5.62 3.44
CA ASP A 78 0.39 6.88 4.17
C ASP A 78 0.00 6.63 5.64
N ARG A 79 1.01 6.67 6.52
CA ARG A 79 0.83 6.51 7.97
C ARG A 79 0.17 7.73 8.62
N GLU A 80 0.29 8.92 8.05
CA GLU A 80 -0.30 10.14 8.61
C GLU A 80 -1.82 10.18 8.39
N SER A 81 -2.28 9.58 7.29
CA SER A 81 -3.71 9.43 6.97
C SER A 81 -4.35 8.16 7.55
N PHE A 82 -3.60 7.33 8.29
CA PHE A 82 -4.09 6.06 8.81
C PHE A 82 -5.04 6.25 10.01
N LYS A 83 -6.31 6.52 9.73
CA LYS A 83 -7.38 6.56 10.76
C LYS A 83 -8.05 5.20 10.98
N GLY A 84 -7.48 4.11 10.45
CA GLY A 84 -8.08 2.76 10.47
C GLY A 84 -9.40 2.65 9.72
N ARG A 85 -9.78 3.70 8.98
CA ARG A 85 -11.05 3.79 8.24
C ARG A 85 -10.77 4.50 6.93
N MET A 86 -11.05 3.82 5.82
CA MET A 86 -10.90 4.40 4.49
C MET A 86 -11.76 5.68 4.38
N PRO A 87 -11.22 6.80 3.87
CA PRO A 87 -11.98 8.03 3.66
C PRO A 87 -13.24 7.76 2.85
N ILE A 88 -14.33 8.49 3.14
CA ILE A 88 -15.63 8.26 2.46
C ILE A 88 -15.51 8.48 0.95
N HIS A 89 -14.71 9.45 0.50
CA HIS A 89 -14.43 9.66 -0.93
C HIS A 89 -13.67 8.49 -1.58
N ALA A 90 -12.77 7.84 -0.84
CA ALA A 90 -12.09 6.64 -1.34
C ALA A 90 -13.05 5.45 -1.48
N TRP A 91 -14.07 5.35 -0.61
CA TRP A 91 -15.17 4.40 -0.81
C TRP A 91 -16.04 4.72 -2.02
N SER A 92 -16.37 6.00 -2.23
CA SER A 92 -17.12 6.45 -3.42
C SER A 92 -16.41 6.01 -4.71
N TRP A 93 -15.12 6.30 -4.79
CA TRP A 93 -14.26 5.90 -5.92
C TRP A 93 -14.24 4.37 -6.12
N LEU A 94 -14.03 3.61 -5.05
CA LEU A 94 -13.99 2.14 -5.12
C LEU A 94 -15.33 1.53 -5.60
N LEU A 95 -16.45 2.16 -5.24
CA LEU A 95 -17.80 1.73 -5.62
C LEU A 95 -18.25 2.31 -6.97
N ASN A 96 -17.34 2.98 -7.69
CA ASN A 96 -17.58 3.64 -8.97
C ASN A 96 -18.79 4.59 -8.95
N LYS A 97 -18.98 5.27 -7.82
CA LYS A 97 -20.02 6.28 -7.63
C LYS A 97 -19.58 7.56 -8.32
N SER A 98 -20.45 8.16 -9.14
CA SER A 98 -20.13 9.38 -9.89
C SER A 98 -21.23 10.43 -9.76
N GLY A 99 -20.84 11.70 -9.77
CA GLY A 99 -21.76 12.84 -9.68
C GLY A 99 -22.68 12.74 -8.46
N ASN A 100 -23.98 12.80 -8.70
CA ASN A 100 -25.00 12.77 -7.64
C ASN A 100 -24.93 11.51 -6.74
N GLU A 101 -24.49 10.36 -7.27
CA GLU A 101 -24.38 9.15 -6.47
C GLU A 101 -23.27 9.22 -5.42
N GLU A 102 -22.18 9.94 -5.73
CA GLU A 102 -21.12 10.21 -4.76
C GLU A 102 -21.63 11.13 -3.65
N GLU A 103 -22.33 12.20 -4.01
CA GLU A 103 -22.86 13.17 -3.06
C GLU A 103 -23.86 12.53 -2.07
N GLU A 104 -24.79 11.72 -2.59
CA GLU A 104 -25.74 10.97 -1.76
C GLU A 104 -25.04 9.98 -0.82
N PHE A 105 -24.04 9.26 -1.35
CA PHE A 105 -23.25 8.31 -0.56
C PHE A 105 -22.45 9.00 0.55
N VAL A 106 -21.78 10.12 0.21
CA VAL A 106 -21.01 10.92 1.18
C VAL A 106 -21.93 11.45 2.28
N LYS A 107 -23.11 11.96 1.92
CA LYS A 107 -24.12 12.45 2.87
C LYS A 107 -24.59 11.32 3.80
N MET A 108 -25.02 10.19 3.24
CA MET A 108 -25.48 9.02 4.01
C MET A 108 -24.41 8.54 5.00
N MET A 109 -23.17 8.40 4.55
CA MET A 109 -22.08 7.91 5.39
C MET A 109 -21.70 8.91 6.48
N THR A 110 -21.80 10.21 6.22
CA THR A 110 -21.56 11.27 7.21
C THR A 110 -22.65 11.29 8.28
N GLU A 111 -23.92 11.17 7.90
CA GLU A 111 -25.06 11.09 8.82
C GLU A 111 -24.98 9.84 9.72
N PHE A 112 -24.64 8.69 9.14
CA PHE A 112 -24.43 7.44 9.88
C PHE A 112 -23.34 7.59 10.96
N GLN A 113 -22.23 8.25 10.62
CA GLN A 113 -21.13 8.51 11.57
C GLN A 113 -21.52 9.50 12.67
N ALA A 114 -22.28 10.54 12.34
CA ALA A 114 -22.77 11.53 13.30
C ALA A 114 -23.73 10.90 14.32
N ASN A 115 -24.65 10.05 13.86
CA ASN A 115 -25.61 9.37 14.73
C ASN A 115 -24.93 8.37 15.68
N LYS A 116 -23.88 7.67 15.24
CA LYS A 116 -23.12 6.74 16.10
C LYS A 116 -22.41 7.44 17.26
N LYS A 117 -22.06 8.73 17.13
CA LYS A 117 -21.48 9.53 18.22
C LYS A 117 -22.49 9.99 19.26
N ARG A 118 -23.78 10.04 18.94
CA ARG A 118 -24.85 10.45 19.86
C ARG A 118 -25.31 9.31 20.78
N LEU A 119 -24.95 8.08 20.46
CA LEU A 119 -25.32 6.86 21.20
C LEU A 119 -24.22 6.39 22.17
N LYS A 120 -23.16 7.17 22.35
CA LYS A 120 -22.10 6.97 23.34
C LYS A 120 -22.11 8.14 24.31
#